data_AF-A0A450UVK7-F1
#
_entry.id   AF-A0A450UVK7-F1
#
_cell.length_a   1.000
_cell.length_b   1.000
_cell.length_c   1.000
_cell.angle_alpha   90.00
_cell.angle_beta   90.00
_cell.angle_gamma   90.00
#
_symmetry.space_group_name_H-M   'P 1'
#
loop_
_entity.id
_entity.type
_entity.pdbx_description
1 polymer ?
#
loop_
_entity_poly.entity_id
_entity_poly.type
_entity_poly.pdbx_seq_one_letter_code
_entity_poly.pdbx_strand_id
1 'polypeptide(L)'
;MDWRSEINNPRPDYLSSSRKRLAPQLLYKGGIIDAWHKKSAVAIDSSFFRTLPKLEHVPRDKANVAWLIYDPVYDDLSSVYQLRHTNTVYTNFGSALSTITESEPGNVSNFLAILQDKLDEKLEENNPPDAPTLDRIVGIDEE
;
A
#
# COMPACT_ATOMS: atom_id res chain seq x y z
N MET A 1 -26.27 8.78 1.56
CA MET A 1 -26.36 7.50 0.84
C MET A 1 -25.45 6.55 1.59
N ASP A 2 -25.97 5.46 2.16
CA ASP A 2 -25.17 4.48 2.91
C ASP A 2 -24.84 3.32 1.97
N TRP A 3 -23.56 3.16 1.62
CA TRP A 3 -23.08 2.13 0.68
C TRP A 3 -22.53 0.88 1.39
N ARG A 4 -22.63 0.79 2.73
CA ARG A 4 -21.99 -0.27 3.51
C ARG A 4 -22.47 -1.68 3.15
N SER A 5 -23.70 -1.82 2.63
CA SER A 5 -24.33 -3.08 2.23
C SER A 5 -24.16 -3.43 0.74
N GLU A 6 -23.57 -2.54 -0.07
CA GLU A 6 -23.51 -2.71 -1.51
C GLU A 6 -22.33 -3.58 -1.95
N ILE A 7 -22.57 -4.43 -2.95
CA ILE A 7 -21.51 -5.14 -3.67
C ILE A 7 -20.64 -4.07 -4.36
N ASN A 8 -19.33 -4.12 -4.12
CA ASN A 8 -18.33 -3.11 -4.53
C ASN A 8 -18.37 -1.77 -3.77
N ASN A 9 -18.79 -1.76 -2.50
CA ASN A 9 -18.62 -0.59 -1.63
C ASN A 9 -17.19 -0.01 -1.74
N PRO A 10 -17.03 1.28 -2.15
CA PRO A 10 -15.72 1.87 -2.37
C PRO A 10 -14.89 1.83 -1.09
N ARG A 11 -13.71 1.19 -1.17
CA ARG A 11 -12.74 1.15 -0.08
C ARG A 11 -11.53 2.02 -0.46
N PRO A 12 -11.01 2.83 0.47
CA PRO A 12 -9.80 3.58 0.22
C PRO A 12 -8.61 2.63 -0.02
N ASP A 13 -7.92 2.78 -1.16
CA ASP A 13 -6.68 2.06 -1.47
C ASP A 13 -5.48 2.76 -0.82
N TYR A 14 -5.18 2.31 0.39
CA TYR A 14 -4.04 2.81 1.15
C TYR A 14 -2.73 2.07 0.86
N LEU A 15 -2.77 0.87 0.29
CA LEU A 15 -1.57 0.09 -0.03
C LEU A 15 -0.75 0.75 -1.14
N SER A 16 -1.42 1.29 -2.16
CA SER A 16 -0.74 2.14 -3.16
C SER A 16 -0.23 3.44 -2.54
N SER A 17 -1.00 4.02 -1.61
CA SER A 17 -0.70 5.32 -0.99
C SER A 17 0.54 5.28 -0.10
N SER A 18 0.75 4.22 0.67
CA SER A 18 1.96 4.05 1.50
C SER A 18 3.21 3.99 0.63
N ARG A 19 3.23 3.12 -0.38
CA ARG A 19 4.42 2.88 -1.22
C ARG A 19 4.71 4.01 -2.21
N LYS A 20 3.67 4.58 -2.84
CA LYS A 20 3.86 5.61 -3.89
C LYS A 20 3.95 7.03 -3.35
N ARG A 21 3.44 7.30 -2.15
CA ARG A 21 3.37 8.67 -1.61
C ARG A 21 4.09 8.79 -0.29
N LEU A 22 3.75 8.00 0.73
CA LEU A 22 4.36 8.15 2.05
C LEU A 22 5.86 7.83 2.04
N ALA A 23 6.25 6.67 1.50
CA ALA A 23 7.65 6.23 1.51
C ALA A 23 8.59 7.21 0.78
N PRO A 24 8.27 7.71 -0.43
CA PRO A 24 9.08 8.74 -1.08
C PRO A 24 9.19 10.04 -0.26
N GLN A 25 8.10 10.48 0.38
CA GLN A 25 8.16 11.69 1.22
C GLN A 25 9.07 11.50 2.43
N LEU A 26 9.00 10.34 3.10
CA LEU A 26 9.91 10.00 4.20
C LEU A 26 11.36 9.89 3.74
N LEU A 27 11.61 9.24 2.59
CA LEU A 27 12.95 9.10 2.05
C LEU A 27 13.57 10.47 1.72
N TYR A 28 12.89 11.30 0.93
CA TYR A 28 13.45 12.56 0.45
C TYR A 28 13.47 13.67 1.51
N LYS A 29 12.38 13.84 2.25
CA LYS A 29 12.28 14.92 3.26
C LYS A 29 12.75 14.44 4.63
N GLY A 30 12.31 13.25 5.04
CA GLY A 30 12.69 12.68 6.32
C GLY A 30 14.19 12.40 6.41
N GLY A 31 14.83 11.96 5.32
CA GLY A 31 16.28 11.74 5.28
C GLY A 31 17.09 13.00 5.58
N ILE A 32 16.66 14.17 5.08
CA ILE A 32 17.30 15.46 5.37
C ILE A 32 17.10 15.84 6.84
N ILE A 33 15.88 15.68 7.37
CA ILE A 33 15.56 16.02 8.76
C ILE A 33 16.34 15.14 9.75
N ASP A 34 16.47 13.85 9.44
CA ASP A 34 17.22 12.88 10.23
C ASP A 34 18.72 13.16 10.19
N ALA A 35 19.27 13.52 9.02
CA ALA A 35 20.66 13.94 8.86
C ALA A 35 21.00 15.20 9.68
N TRP A 36 20.03 16.08 9.93
CA TRP A 36 20.18 17.24 10.84
C TRP A 36 19.95 16.90 12.31
N HIS A 37 19.72 15.62 12.65
CA HIS A 37 19.39 15.15 13.99
C HIS A 37 18.18 15.88 14.59
N LYS A 38 17.18 16.21 13.75
CA LYS A 38 15.93 16.82 14.19
C LYS A 38 14.83 15.77 14.27
N LYS A 39 13.93 15.94 15.24
CA LYS A 39 12.74 15.09 15.36
C LYS A 39 11.69 15.53 14.34
N SER A 40 11.07 14.57 13.68
CA SER A 40 9.97 14.78 12.73
C SER A 40 8.65 14.25 13.28
N ALA A 41 7.54 14.82 12.82
CA ALA A 41 6.21 14.31 13.11
C ALA A 41 5.44 14.11 11.80
N VAL A 42 4.71 13.00 11.72
CA VAL A 42 3.86 12.64 10.58
C VAL A 42 2.43 12.55 11.08
N ALA A 43 1.58 13.48 10.62
CA ALA A 43 0.14 13.40 10.87
C ALA A 43 -0.50 12.45 9.85
N ILE A 44 -1.23 11.45 10.32
CA ILE A 44 -1.77 10.38 9.49
C ILE A 44 -3.16 9.94 9.99
N ASP A 45 -4.03 9.59 9.07
CA ASP A 45 -5.34 9.00 9.36
C ASP A 45 -5.17 7.57 9.94
N SER A 46 -6.02 7.19 10.90
CA SER A 46 -5.90 5.89 11.58
C SER A 46 -6.14 4.71 10.64
N SER A 47 -7.06 4.84 9.68
CA SER A 47 -7.33 3.79 8.70
C SER A 47 -6.16 3.59 7.75
N PHE A 48 -5.48 4.68 7.37
CA PHE A 48 -4.24 4.60 6.61
C PHE A 48 -3.10 3.98 7.44
N PHE A 49 -2.90 4.42 8.68
CA PHE A 49 -1.84 3.91 9.55
C PHE A 49 -1.96 2.39 9.77
N ARG A 50 -3.17 1.86 9.91
CA ARG A 50 -3.43 0.41 10.07
C ARG A 50 -3.00 -0.44 8.87
N THR A 51 -2.84 0.15 7.68
CA THR A 51 -2.36 -0.56 6.49
C THR A 51 -0.83 -0.59 6.37
N LEU A 52 -0.13 0.19 7.20
CA LEU A 52 1.32 0.14 7.23
C LEU A 52 1.78 -1.19 7.83
N PRO A 53 2.94 -1.72 7.42
CA PRO A 53 3.56 -2.84 8.11
C PRO A 53 3.81 -2.47 9.59
N LYS A 54 3.92 -3.47 10.44
CA LYS A 54 4.06 -3.27 11.88
C LYS A 54 5.37 -2.54 12.20
N LEU A 55 5.26 -1.26 12.52
CA LEU A 55 6.42 -0.44 12.87
C LEU A 55 6.94 -0.79 14.27
N GLU A 56 8.26 -0.73 14.44
CA GLU A 56 8.90 -0.92 15.73
C GLU A 56 8.70 0.31 16.63
N HIS A 57 8.11 0.10 17.80
CA HIS A 57 7.86 1.18 18.76
C HIS A 57 9.08 1.36 19.68
N VAL A 58 9.50 2.61 19.86
CA VAL A 58 10.58 2.99 20.79
C VAL A 58 10.11 4.06 21.78
N PRO A 59 10.78 4.21 22.93
CA PRO A 59 10.52 5.32 23.85
C PRO A 59 10.67 6.70 23.19
N ARG A 60 9.85 7.68 23.63
CA ARG A 60 9.78 9.05 23.06
C ARG A 60 11.13 9.78 23.04
N ASP A 61 11.94 9.59 24.07
CA ASP A 61 13.27 10.16 24.20
C ASP A 61 14.22 9.63 23.11
N LYS A 62 14.09 8.34 22.76
CA LYS A 62 14.87 7.64 21.74
C LYS A 62 14.33 7.77 20.31
N ALA A 63 13.14 8.35 20.14
CA ALA A 63 12.50 8.50 18.85
C ALA A 63 12.95 9.77 18.09
N ASN A 64 13.10 9.64 16.78
CA ASN A 64 13.29 10.74 15.81
C ASN A 64 12.06 10.91 14.89
N VAL A 65 11.08 10.01 14.94
CA VAL A 65 9.78 10.15 14.26
C VAL A 65 8.63 9.95 15.25
N ALA A 66 7.65 10.86 15.22
CA ALA A 66 6.37 10.72 15.91
C ALA A 66 5.22 10.63 14.90
N TRP A 67 4.46 9.55 14.93
CA TRP A 67 3.26 9.34 14.13
C TRP A 67 2.06 9.83 14.92
N LEU A 68 1.49 10.96 14.51
CA LEU A 68 0.30 11.56 15.12
C LEU A 68 -0.91 11.01 14.38
N ILE A 69 -1.64 10.12 15.03
CA ILE A 69 -2.75 9.39 14.41
C ILE A 69 -4.05 10.15 14.70
N TYR A 70 -4.83 10.40 13.66
CA TYR A 70 -6.10 11.13 13.73
C TYR A 70 -7.26 10.32 13.17
N ASP A 71 -8.45 10.61 13.69
CA ASP A 71 -9.73 10.15 13.14
C ASP A 71 -10.69 11.33 12.94
N PRO A 72 -11.49 11.33 11.87
CA PRO A 72 -12.62 12.26 11.75
C PRO A 72 -13.74 11.81 12.70
N VAL A 73 -14.03 12.63 13.71
CA VAL A 73 -15.11 12.41 14.66
C VAL A 73 -16.20 13.45 14.41
N TYR A 74 -17.43 13.00 14.23
CA TYR A 74 -18.57 13.90 14.04
C TYR A 74 -18.82 14.69 15.33
N ASP A 75 -18.92 16.02 15.23
CA ASP A 75 -19.32 16.88 16.33
C ASP A 75 -20.78 17.34 16.12
N ASP A 76 -21.66 16.86 16.99
CA ASP A 76 -23.09 17.16 16.93
C ASP A 76 -23.38 18.67 17.10
N LEU A 77 -22.53 19.40 17.84
CA LEU A 77 -22.73 20.82 18.11
C LEU A 77 -22.44 21.70 16.88
N SER A 78 -21.35 21.40 16.17
CA SER A 78 -20.94 22.14 14.97
C SER A 78 -21.46 21.50 13.67
N SER A 79 -22.10 20.32 13.77
CA SER A 79 -22.61 19.55 12.63
C SER A 79 -21.54 19.23 11.56
N VAL A 80 -20.27 19.16 11.97
CA VAL A 80 -19.13 18.88 11.08
C VAL A 80 -18.21 17.82 11.69
N TYR A 81 -17.48 17.10 10.83
CA TYR A 81 -16.42 16.20 11.28
C TYR A 81 -15.18 17.00 11.69
N GLN A 82 -14.68 16.73 12.89
CA GLN A 82 -13.45 17.30 13.41
C GLN A 82 -12.36 16.25 13.49
N LEU A 83 -11.14 16.60 13.09
CA LEU A 83 -9.99 15.73 13.27
C LEU A 83 -9.65 15.65 14.75
N ARG A 84 -9.78 14.46 15.33
CA ARG A 84 -9.42 14.19 16.72
C ARG A 84 -8.14 13.37 16.74
N HIS A 85 -7.18 13.80 17.56
CA HIS A 85 -5.98 13.01 17.84
C HIS A 85 -6.37 11.76 18.62
N THR A 86 -6.05 10.60 18.07
CA THR A 86 -6.41 9.29 18.62
C THR A 86 -5.23 8.65 19.35
N ASN A 87 -4.02 8.74 18.77
CA ASN A 87 -2.85 8.08 19.33
C ASN A 87 -1.54 8.71 18.82
N THR A 88 -0.45 8.48 19.54
CA THR A 88 0.91 8.81 19.08
C THR A 88 1.80 7.58 19.15
N VAL A 89 2.40 7.24 18.02
CA VAL A 89 3.40 6.15 17.93
C VAL A 89 4.78 6.76 17.70
N TYR A 90 5.78 6.26 18.42
CA TYR A 90 7.16 6.75 18.35
C TYR A 90 8.06 5.69 17.74
N THR A 91 8.82 6.05 16.70
CA THR A 91 9.68 5.10 15.96
C THR A 91 11.06 5.70 15.71
N ASN A 92 12.01 4.83 15.35
CA ASN A 92 13.25 5.24 14.70
C ASN A 92 13.01 5.44 13.19
N PHE A 93 13.60 6.46 12.58
CA PHE A 93 13.46 6.84 11.17
C PHE A 93 13.96 5.74 10.24
N GLY A 94 15.16 5.21 10.48
CA GLY A 94 15.75 4.16 9.65
C GLY A 94 14.94 2.87 9.69
N SER A 95 14.59 2.41 10.91
CA SER A 95 13.75 1.22 11.11
C SER A 95 12.38 1.38 10.45
N ALA A 96 11.69 2.51 10.68
CA ALA A 96 10.39 2.77 10.08
C ALA A 96 10.44 2.88 8.56
N LEU A 97 11.45 3.55 8.00
CA LEU A 97 11.60 3.69 6.56
C LEU A 97 11.85 2.33 5.90
N SER A 98 12.81 1.56 6.40
CA SER A 98 13.11 0.20 5.91
C SER A 98 11.85 -0.66 5.93
N THR A 99 11.16 -0.72 7.07
CA THR A 99 9.92 -1.50 7.24
C THR A 99 8.81 -1.08 6.27
N ILE A 100 8.67 0.22 5.97
CA ILE A 100 7.65 0.71 5.03
C ILE A 100 8.03 0.41 3.57
N THR A 101 9.32 0.41 3.25
CA THR A 101 9.81 0.20 1.87
C THR A 101 10.04 -1.27 1.51
N GLU A 102 10.30 -2.12 2.51
CA GLU A 102 10.53 -3.54 2.31
C GLU A 102 9.21 -4.25 1.99
N SER A 103 9.24 -5.05 0.92
CA SER A 103 8.12 -5.94 0.59
C SER A 103 8.48 -7.34 1.07
N GLU A 104 7.63 -7.91 1.93
CA GLU A 104 7.77 -9.32 2.28
C GLU A 104 7.36 -10.18 1.08
N PRO A 105 8.23 -11.09 0.62
CA PRO A 105 7.88 -12.02 -0.43
C PRO A 105 6.82 -13.00 0.08
N GLY A 106 5.68 -13.05 -0.61
CA GLY A 106 4.66 -14.07 -0.37
C GLY A 106 5.13 -15.46 -0.80
N ASN A 107 4.35 -16.48 -0.46
CA ASN A 107 4.62 -17.84 -0.90
C ASN A 107 4.53 -17.95 -2.44
N VAL A 108 5.63 -18.38 -3.08
CA VAL A 108 5.72 -18.48 -4.55
C VAL A 108 4.72 -19.48 -5.13
N SER A 109 4.42 -20.57 -4.43
CA SER A 109 3.47 -21.58 -4.88
C SER A 109 2.04 -21.04 -4.95
N ASN A 110 1.63 -20.23 -3.97
CA ASN A 110 0.32 -19.55 -4.01
C ASN A 110 0.24 -18.58 -5.19
N PHE A 111 1.32 -17.85 -5.45
CA PHE A 111 1.40 -16.95 -6.59
C PHE A 111 1.31 -17.70 -7.92
N LEU A 112 2.04 -18.81 -8.06
CA LEU A 112 2.01 -19.66 -9.25
C LEU A 112 0.63 -20.28 -9.46
N ALA A 113 -0.06 -20.73 -8.40
CA ALA A 113 -1.41 -21.26 -8.50
C ALA A 113 -2.38 -20.21 -9.06
N ILE A 114 -2.36 -18.98 -8.52
CA ILE A 114 -3.19 -17.87 -9.02
C ILE A 114 -2.87 -17.53 -10.49
N LEU A 115 -1.60 -17.62 -10.90
CA LEU A 115 -1.22 -17.40 -12.28
C LEU A 115 -1.73 -18.50 -13.20
N GLN A 116 -1.67 -19.76 -12.74
CA GLN A 116 -2.18 -20.90 -13.50
C GLN A 116 -3.70 -20.80 -13.66
N ASP A 117 -4.44 -20.52 -12.58
CA ASP A 117 -5.90 -20.34 -12.63
C ASP A 117 -6.29 -19.25 -13.65
N LYS A 118 -5.59 -18.11 -13.63
CA LYS A 118 -5.82 -17.01 -14.59
C LYS A 118 -5.44 -17.35 -16.03
N LEU A 119 -4.47 -18.24 -16.22
CA LEU A 119 -4.06 -18.71 -17.54
C LEU A 119 -5.12 -19.66 -18.09
N ASP A 120 -5.59 -20.59 -17.26
CA ASP A 120 -6.61 -21.58 -17.62
C ASP A 120 -7.95 -20.89 -17.93
N GLU A 121 -8.39 -19.92 -17.10
CA GLU A 121 -9.58 -19.09 -17.40
C GLU A 121 -9.50 -18.44 -18.79
N LYS A 122 -8.34 -17.89 -19.16
CA LYS A 122 -8.13 -17.27 -20.47
C LYS A 122 -8.10 -18.26 -21.63
N LEU A 123 -7.68 -19.49 -21.39
CA LEU A 123 -7.69 -20.55 -22.39
C LEU A 123 -9.08 -21.14 -22.58
N GLU A 124 -9.92 -21.13 -21.54
CA GLU A 124 -11.30 -21.64 -21.56
C GLU A 124 -12.34 -20.60 -22.07
N GLU A 125 -12.20 -19.30 -21.76
CA GLU A 125 -13.16 -18.22 -22.10
C GLU A 125 -13.13 -17.70 -23.56
N ASN A 126 -12.92 -18.58 -24.55
CA ASN A 126 -12.78 -18.32 -26.00
C ASN A 126 -11.36 -17.94 -26.44
N ASN A 127 -10.68 -18.90 -27.07
CA ASN A 127 -9.75 -18.58 -28.16
C ASN A 127 -10.47 -17.61 -29.13
N PRO A 128 -9.95 -16.39 -29.38
CA PRO A 128 -10.24 -15.72 -30.64
C PRO A 128 -9.87 -16.69 -31.77
N PRO A 129 -10.61 -16.72 -32.90
CA PRO A 129 -10.32 -17.65 -33.99
C PRO A 129 -8.83 -17.60 -34.32
N ASP A 130 -8.19 -18.77 -34.30
CA ASP A 130 -6.74 -18.96 -34.39
C ASP A 130 -6.07 -17.85 -35.19
N ALA A 131 -5.41 -16.92 -34.49
CA ALA A 131 -4.48 -16.04 -35.17
C ALA A 131 -3.38 -16.96 -35.72
N PRO A 132 -3.15 -16.99 -37.06
CA PRO A 132 -2.20 -17.92 -37.63
C PRO A 132 -0.84 -17.71 -36.98
N THR A 133 -0.31 -18.78 -36.38
CA THR A 133 1.05 -18.81 -35.85
C THR A 133 2.05 -18.56 -36.98
N LEU A 134 3.19 -17.94 -36.63
CA LEU A 134 4.28 -17.55 -37.53
C LEU A 134 4.77 -18.68 -38.45
N ASP A 135 4.52 -19.94 -38.09
CA ASP A 135 4.82 -21.13 -38.90
C ASP A 135 4.07 -21.13 -40.25
N ARG A 136 2.92 -20.45 -40.36
CA ARG A 136 2.22 -20.26 -41.65
C ARG A 136 2.76 -19.11 -42.49
N ILE A 137 3.55 -18.20 -41.90
CA ILE A 137 4.10 -17.02 -42.59
C ILE A 137 5.48 -17.35 -43.19
N VAL A 138 6.24 -18.22 -42.53
CA VAL A 138 7.51 -18.72 -43.04
C VAL A 138 7.24 -20.06 -43.71
N GLY A 139 6.85 -20.02 -44.98
CA GLY A 139 6.73 -21.21 -45.81
C GLY A 139 8.07 -21.95 -45.88
N ILE A 140 8.22 -22.95 -45.02
CA ILE A 140 9.22 -24.00 -45.19
C ILE A 140 8.47 -25.13 -45.88
N ASP A 141 8.36 -25.03 -47.21
CA ASP A 141 8.11 -26.18 -48.06
C ASP A 141 9.38 -27.05 -48.01
N GLU A 142 9.37 -28.11 -47.21
CA GLU A 142 10.31 -29.23 -47.39
C GLU A 142 9.72 -30.16 -48.46
N GLU A 143 10.40 -30.19 -49.61
CA GLU A 143 10.24 -31.17 -50.69
C GLU A 143 10.80 -32.55 -50.30
#